data_AF-Q41112-F1
#
_entry.id   AF-Q41112-F1
#
_cell.length_a   1.000
_cell.length_b   1.000
_cell.length_c   1.000
_cell.angle_alpha   90.00
_cell.angle_beta   90.00
_cell.angle_gamma   90.00
#
_symmetry.space_group_name_H-M   'P 1'
#
loop_
_entity.id
_entity.type
_entity.pdbx_description
1 polymer ?
#
loop_
_entity_poly.entity_id
_entity_poly.type
_entity_poly.pdbx_seq_one_letter_code
_entity_poly.pdbx_strand_id
1 'polypeptide(L)'
;MRCAILYSYAKERAGPLKPGVNTVEDAVKTVVAPVYDRFHLVPVELLKYADRKVGELDRHVPSNVKKVSSQARSVVSEVRRDGVSTFAKTVYSKYEPTAEQCAVSAWRKLNQLPLFPQVANAVLPKAAYCTEKYNEVIVSSAEKGYRVSAYLPLVPTEKIAKVFSGN
;
A
#
# COMPACT_ATOMS: atom_id res chain seq x y z
N MET A 1 1.29 1.77 19.96
CA MET A 1 1.19 2.47 21.26
C MET A 1 2.54 2.96 21.84
N ARG A 2 3.70 2.36 21.52
CA ARG A 2 4.97 2.70 22.20
C ARG A 2 5.44 4.15 22.02
N CYS A 3 5.28 4.75 20.84
CA CYS A 3 5.69 6.14 20.60
C CYS A 3 4.88 7.15 21.42
N ALA A 4 3.56 6.93 21.56
CA ALA A 4 2.70 7.80 22.37
C ALA A 4 3.11 7.76 23.85
N ILE A 5 3.48 6.58 24.36
CA ILE A 5 3.96 6.41 25.74
C ILE A 5 5.31 7.11 25.95
N LEU A 6 6.25 6.96 25.00
CA LEU A 6 7.56 7.61 25.10
C LEU A 6 7.42 9.13 25.03
N TYR A 7 6.55 9.61 24.13
CA TYR A 7 6.23 11.02 23.99
C TYR A 7 5.60 11.59 25.27
N SER A 8 4.59 10.91 25.84
CA SER A 8 3.96 11.37 27.08
C SER A 8 4.94 11.43 28.24
N TYR A 9 5.82 10.42 28.38
CA TYR A 9 6.86 10.40 29.40
C TYR A 9 7.87 11.54 29.23
N ALA A 10 8.34 11.80 28.00
CA ALA A 10 9.26 12.89 27.71
C ALA A 10 8.61 14.26 27.96
N LYS A 11 7.34 14.43 27.57
CA LYS A 11 6.56 15.65 27.80
C LYS A 11 6.37 15.94 29.29
N GLU A 12 6.08 14.92 30.09
CA GLU A 12 5.98 15.05 31.54
C GLU A 12 7.30 15.49 32.19
N ARG A 13 8.43 15.06 31.62
CA ARG A 13 9.79 15.39 32.08
C ARG A 13 10.43 16.60 31.40
N ALA A 14 9.71 17.30 30.53
CA ALA A 14 10.23 18.44 29.77
C ALA A 14 10.53 19.69 30.64
N GLY A 15 10.16 19.68 31.93
CA GLY A 15 10.44 20.74 32.88
C GLY A 15 9.95 22.11 32.36
N PRO A 16 10.83 23.13 32.26
CA PRO A 16 10.45 24.47 31.81
C PRO A 16 9.97 24.53 30.35
N LEU A 17 10.21 23.50 29.52
CA LEU A 17 9.75 23.44 28.14
C LEU A 17 8.30 22.95 27.98
N LYS A 18 7.72 22.37 29.03
CA LYS A 18 6.36 21.79 29.01
C LYS A 18 5.28 22.78 28.53
N PRO A 19 5.27 24.07 28.93
CA PRO A 19 4.30 25.04 28.42
C PRO A 19 4.43 25.29 26.91
N GLY A 20 5.66 25.32 26.38
CA GLY A 20 5.92 25.49 24.95
C GLY A 20 5.44 24.30 24.13
N VAL A 21 5.71 23.08 24.60
CA VAL A 21 5.22 21.84 23.97
C VAL A 21 3.69 21.81 23.94
N ASN A 22 3.02 22.15 25.05
CA ASN A 22 1.55 22.24 25.08
C ASN A 22 1.00 23.27 24.08
N THR A 23 1.64 24.45 23.99
CA THR A 23 1.19 25.51 23.07
C THR A 23 1.27 25.06 21.61
N VAL A 24 2.38 24.40 21.23
CA VAL A 24 2.54 23.87 19.87
C VAL A 24 1.55 22.75 19.60
N GLU A 25 1.35 21.82 20.55
CA GLU A 25 0.36 20.76 20.42
C GLU A 25 -1.05 21.32 20.24
N ASP A 26 -1.45 22.32 21.02
CA ASP A 26 -2.77 22.94 20.90
C ASP A 26 -2.95 23.69 19.59
N ALA A 27 -1.91 24.39 19.11
CA ALA A 27 -1.94 25.04 17.80
C ALA A 27 -2.05 24.02 16.66
N VAL A 28 -1.23 22.96 16.70
CA VAL A 28 -1.29 21.87 15.71
C VAL A 28 -2.64 21.18 15.76
N LYS A 29 -3.16 20.87 16.95
CA LYS A 29 -4.49 20.28 17.13
C LYS A 29 -5.58 21.19 16.56
N THR A 30 -5.49 22.50 16.76
CA THR A 30 -6.47 23.47 16.22
C THR A 30 -6.46 23.51 14.70
N VAL A 31 -5.30 23.39 14.06
CA VAL A 31 -5.17 23.40 12.60
C VAL A 31 -5.52 22.03 11.99
N VAL A 32 -5.06 20.95 12.60
CA VAL A 32 -5.14 19.59 12.05
C VAL A 32 -6.45 18.90 12.43
N ALA A 33 -7.03 19.16 13.61
CA ALA A 33 -8.27 18.48 14.03
C ALA A 33 -9.44 18.73 13.07
N PRO A 34 -9.72 19.97 12.59
CA PRO A 34 -10.78 20.19 11.60
C PRO A 34 -10.52 19.49 10.27
N VAL A 35 -9.25 19.31 9.88
CA VAL A 35 -8.87 18.57 8.68
C VAL A 35 -9.09 17.07 8.90
N TYR A 36 -8.60 16.52 10.01
CA TYR A 36 -8.81 15.13 10.36
C TYR A 36 -10.30 14.80 10.49
N ASP A 37 -11.10 15.62 11.18
CA ASP A 37 -12.54 15.44 11.32
C ASP A 37 -13.26 15.46 9.97
N ARG A 38 -12.81 16.28 9.01
CA ARG A 38 -13.37 16.28 7.64
C ARG A 38 -12.96 15.08 6.80
N PHE A 39 -11.73 14.58 6.95
CA PHE A 39 -11.16 13.60 6.03
C PHE A 39 -11.00 12.18 6.61
N HIS A 40 -11.17 11.96 7.92
CA HIS A 40 -10.94 10.64 8.53
C HIS A 40 -11.86 9.54 7.99
N LEU A 41 -13.05 9.90 7.49
CA LEU A 41 -13.98 8.98 6.83
C LEU A 41 -13.71 8.80 5.34
N VAL A 42 -12.99 9.73 4.67
CA VAL A 42 -12.76 9.69 3.22
C VAL A 42 -12.11 8.38 2.76
N PRO A 43 -11.10 7.82 3.46
CA PRO A 43 -10.57 6.51 3.09
C PRO A 43 -11.62 5.39 3.11
N VAL A 44 -12.52 5.38 4.10
CA VAL A 44 -13.57 4.36 4.23
C VAL A 44 -14.66 4.55 3.20
N GLU A 45 -15.11 5.78 2.95
CA GLU A 45 -16.13 6.08 1.95
C GLU A 45 -15.62 5.83 0.51
N LEU A 46 -14.33 6.08 0.25
CA LEU A 46 -13.72 5.75 -1.04
C LEU A 46 -13.65 4.23 -1.26
N LEU A 47 -13.34 3.46 -0.21
CA LEU A 47 -13.39 1.98 -0.25
C LEU A 47 -14.82 1.48 -0.47
N LYS A 48 -15.84 2.03 0.23
CA LYS A 48 -17.26 1.69 -0.01
C LYS A 48 -17.72 2.05 -1.42
N TYR A 49 -17.33 3.20 -1.93
CA TYR A 49 -17.64 3.64 -3.29
C TYR A 49 -17.01 2.70 -4.32
N ALA A 50 -15.72 2.37 -4.14
CA ALA A 50 -15.02 1.40 -4.97
C ALA A 50 -15.70 0.02 -4.90
N ASP A 51 -16.09 -0.45 -3.72
CA ASP A 51 -16.83 -1.70 -3.52
C ASP A 51 -18.16 -1.74 -4.26
N ARG A 52 -18.93 -0.65 -4.19
CA ARG A 52 -20.18 -0.52 -4.93
C ARG A 52 -19.91 -0.56 -6.44
N LYS A 53 -18.87 0.14 -6.92
CA LYS A 53 -18.49 0.14 -8.34
C LYS A 53 -17.99 -1.22 -8.82
N VAL A 54 -17.20 -1.91 -8.00
CA VAL A 54 -16.76 -3.29 -8.23
C VAL A 54 -17.97 -4.22 -8.23
N GLY A 55 -18.93 -4.04 -7.33
CA GLY A 55 -20.17 -4.81 -7.31
C GLY A 55 -21.07 -4.56 -8.52
N GLU A 56 -21.14 -3.32 -9.01
CA GLU A 56 -21.83 -2.95 -10.25
C GLU A 56 -21.15 -3.60 -11.48
N LEU A 57 -19.82 -3.60 -11.52
CA LEU A 57 -19.02 -4.21 -12.57
C LEU A 57 -19.16 -5.74 -12.59
N ASP A 58 -19.14 -6.38 -11.43
CA ASP A 58 -19.26 -7.83 -11.29
C ASP A 58 -20.67 -8.33 -11.68
N ARG A 59 -21.70 -7.50 -11.46
CA ARG A 59 -23.08 -7.76 -11.94
C ARG A 59 -23.26 -7.52 -13.44
N HIS A 60 -22.38 -6.72 -14.05
CA HIS A 60 -22.43 -6.35 -15.47
C HIS A 60 -21.24 -6.88 -16.26
N VAL A 61 -20.57 -7.97 -15.83
CA VAL A 61 -19.63 -8.67 -16.72
C VAL A 61 -20.43 -9.15 -17.92
N PRO A 62 -20.32 -8.49 -19.08
CA PRO A 62 -21.26 -8.74 -20.15
C PRO A 62 -20.93 -10.10 -20.77
N SER A 63 -21.92 -10.96 -20.94
CA SER A 63 -21.81 -12.17 -21.75
C SER A 63 -21.57 -11.88 -23.25
N ASN A 64 -21.25 -10.64 -23.63
CA ASN A 64 -21.23 -10.12 -25.00
C ASN A 64 -19.83 -9.81 -25.57
N VAL A 65 -18.73 -10.08 -24.85
CA VAL A 65 -17.38 -9.99 -25.45
C VAL A 65 -17.05 -11.30 -26.20
N LYS A 66 -17.79 -11.55 -27.30
CA LYS A 66 -17.75 -12.81 -28.07
C LYS A 66 -16.98 -12.74 -29.40
N LYS A 67 -16.20 -11.69 -29.65
CA LYS A 67 -15.39 -11.56 -30.87
C LYS A 67 -14.09 -10.82 -30.55
N VAL A 68 -12.95 -11.50 -30.69
CA VAL A 68 -11.62 -10.98 -31.12
C VAL A 68 -10.53 -11.95 -30.64
N SER A 69 -9.65 -12.37 -31.57
CA SER A 69 -8.37 -13.13 -31.46
C SER A 69 -8.32 -14.50 -30.75
N SER A 70 -7.53 -15.43 -31.32
CA SER A 70 -7.25 -16.76 -30.77
C SER A 70 -6.53 -16.71 -29.41
N GLN A 71 -5.71 -15.68 -29.19
CA GLN A 71 -5.09 -15.40 -27.89
C GLN A 71 -6.15 -15.05 -26.83
N ALA A 72 -7.16 -14.25 -27.18
CA ALA A 72 -8.23 -13.94 -26.23
C ALA A 72 -9.07 -15.17 -25.87
N ARG A 73 -9.22 -16.16 -26.76
CA ARG A 73 -9.90 -17.42 -26.46
C ARG A 73 -9.17 -18.26 -25.39
N SER A 74 -7.84 -18.33 -25.46
CA SER A 74 -7.03 -18.99 -24.43
C SER A 74 -7.14 -18.24 -23.11
N VAL A 75 -6.99 -16.92 -23.12
CA VAL A 75 -7.14 -16.06 -21.92
C VAL A 75 -8.54 -16.22 -21.31
N VAL A 76 -9.61 -16.17 -22.10
CA VAL A 76 -10.99 -16.37 -21.62
C VAL A 76 -11.19 -17.79 -21.08
N SER A 77 -10.59 -18.81 -21.70
CA SER A 77 -10.70 -20.20 -21.23
C SER A 77 -9.92 -20.47 -19.94
N GLU A 78 -8.78 -19.81 -19.75
CA GLU A 78 -7.98 -19.87 -18.52
C GLU A 78 -8.67 -19.07 -17.41
N VAL A 79 -9.16 -17.86 -17.72
CA VAL A 79 -9.99 -17.06 -16.81
C VAL A 79 -11.28 -17.79 -16.42
N ARG A 80 -11.89 -18.56 -17.33
CA ARG A 80 -13.10 -19.34 -17.04
C ARG A 80 -12.82 -20.56 -16.17
N ARG A 81 -11.64 -21.18 -16.31
CA ARG A 81 -11.26 -22.36 -15.51
C ARG A 81 -10.77 -21.97 -14.12
N ASP A 82 -9.87 -21.00 -14.05
CA ASP A 82 -9.17 -20.69 -12.81
C ASP A 82 -9.59 -19.34 -12.21
N GLY A 83 -10.37 -18.51 -12.91
CA GLY A 83 -10.77 -17.16 -12.49
C GLY A 83 -9.80 -16.06 -12.95
N VAL A 84 -10.26 -14.81 -12.96
CA VAL A 84 -9.40 -13.64 -13.33
C VAL A 84 -8.22 -13.49 -12.37
N SER A 85 -8.43 -13.79 -11.08
CA SER A 85 -7.40 -13.66 -10.04
C SER A 85 -6.22 -14.60 -10.25
N THR A 86 -6.47 -15.84 -10.69
CA THR A 86 -5.40 -16.82 -10.93
C THR A 86 -4.64 -16.51 -12.20
N PHE A 87 -5.31 -16.08 -13.28
CA PHE A 87 -4.62 -15.63 -14.49
C PHE A 87 -3.71 -14.43 -14.19
N ALA A 88 -4.20 -13.44 -13.44
CA ALA A 88 -3.40 -12.33 -12.98
C ALA A 88 -2.18 -12.81 -12.17
N LYS A 89 -2.38 -13.72 -11.19
CA LYS A 89 -1.28 -14.33 -10.42
C LYS A 89 -0.26 -15.03 -11.32
N THR A 90 -0.68 -15.84 -12.29
CA THR A 90 0.22 -16.54 -13.22
C THR A 90 1.04 -15.57 -14.06
N VAL A 91 0.41 -14.52 -14.59
CA VAL A 91 1.12 -13.47 -15.34
C VAL A 91 2.11 -12.74 -14.42
N TYR A 92 1.67 -12.32 -13.22
CA TYR A 92 2.54 -11.67 -12.25
C TYR A 92 3.75 -12.55 -11.91
N SER A 93 3.54 -13.81 -11.53
CA SER A 93 4.63 -14.73 -11.18
C SER A 93 5.63 -14.99 -12.31
N LYS A 94 5.19 -14.93 -13.58
CA LYS A 94 6.09 -15.07 -14.73
C LYS A 94 7.01 -13.86 -14.89
N TYR A 95 6.52 -12.65 -14.65
CA TYR A 95 7.30 -11.41 -14.81
C TYR A 95 8.03 -10.99 -13.53
N GLU A 96 7.58 -11.48 -12.37
CA GLU A 96 8.14 -11.20 -11.06
C GLU A 96 9.67 -11.38 -10.98
N PRO A 97 10.29 -12.51 -11.37
CA PRO A 97 11.74 -12.67 -11.27
C PRO A 97 12.52 -11.69 -12.15
N THR A 98 12.01 -11.36 -13.34
CA THR A 98 12.63 -10.36 -14.23
C THR A 98 12.50 -8.96 -13.62
N ALA A 99 11.32 -8.61 -13.09
CA ALA A 99 11.08 -7.34 -12.42
C ALA A 99 11.99 -7.17 -11.19
N GLU A 100 12.16 -8.22 -10.38
CA GLU A 100 13.07 -8.25 -9.23
C GLU A 100 14.52 -8.03 -9.65
N GLN A 101 15.00 -8.76 -10.68
CA GLN A 101 16.37 -8.59 -11.19
C GLN A 101 16.59 -7.18 -11.74
N CYS A 102 15.62 -6.61 -12.46
CA CYS A 102 15.66 -5.24 -12.93
C CYS A 102 15.71 -4.25 -11.77
N ALA A 103 14.88 -4.44 -10.74
CA ALA A 103 14.84 -3.59 -9.55
C ALA A 103 16.17 -3.64 -8.78
N VAL A 104 16.75 -4.83 -8.55
CA VAL A 104 18.06 -4.99 -7.91
C VAL A 104 19.16 -4.33 -8.75
N SER A 105 19.16 -4.54 -10.06
CA SER A 105 20.16 -3.95 -10.95
C SER A 105 20.08 -2.43 -10.98
N ALA A 106 18.86 -1.89 -11.07
CA ALA A 106 18.61 -0.45 -11.00
C ALA A 106 19.05 0.12 -9.65
N TRP A 107 18.71 -0.54 -8.55
CA TRP A 107 19.10 -0.14 -7.20
C TRP A 107 20.62 -0.14 -7.02
N ARG A 108 21.32 -1.17 -7.51
CA ARG A 108 22.79 -1.22 -7.48
C ARG A 108 23.42 -0.07 -8.27
N LYS A 109 22.92 0.23 -9.47
CA LYS A 109 23.37 1.37 -10.28
C LYS A 109 23.11 2.70 -9.58
N LEU A 110 21.93 2.87 -8.98
CA LEU A 110 21.59 4.08 -8.23
C LEU A 110 22.51 4.27 -7.01
N ASN A 111 22.85 3.19 -6.29
CA ASN A 111 23.79 3.25 -5.16
C ASN A 111 25.23 3.63 -5.55
N GLN A 112 25.58 3.62 -6.84
CA GLN A 112 26.87 4.16 -7.32
C GLN A 112 26.87 5.69 -7.40
N LEU A 113 25.70 6.34 -7.36
CA LEU A 113 25.60 7.80 -7.36
C LEU A 113 25.93 8.34 -5.96
N PRO A 114 26.81 9.35 -5.83
CA PRO A 114 27.38 9.77 -4.55
C PRO A 114 26.34 10.25 -3.52
N LEU A 115 25.21 10.79 -3.97
CA LEU A 115 24.14 11.29 -3.11
C LEU A 115 23.01 10.28 -2.87
N PHE A 116 22.91 9.24 -3.71
CA PHE A 116 21.77 8.33 -3.65
C PHE A 116 21.68 7.54 -2.34
N PRO A 117 22.77 6.99 -1.77
CA PRO A 117 22.69 6.31 -0.47
C PRO A 117 22.13 7.19 0.65
N GLN A 118 22.47 8.49 0.66
CA GLN A 118 21.95 9.43 1.66
C GLN A 118 20.46 9.68 1.47
N VAL A 119 20.03 9.91 0.23
CA VAL A 119 18.62 10.09 -0.11
C VAL A 119 17.81 8.82 0.18
N ALA A 120 18.33 7.66 -0.21
CA ALA A 120 17.73 6.36 0.05
C ALA A 120 17.55 6.12 1.55
N ASN A 121 18.58 6.34 2.37
CA ASN A 121 18.47 6.17 3.83
C ASN A 121 17.48 7.13 4.50
N ALA A 122 17.28 8.34 3.96
CA ALA A 122 16.29 9.28 4.47
C ALA A 122 14.84 8.89 4.10
N VAL A 123 14.65 8.26 2.94
CA VAL A 123 13.33 7.89 2.41
C VAL A 123 12.90 6.48 2.83
N LEU A 124 13.84 5.54 2.93
CA LEU A 124 13.59 4.12 3.16
C LEU A 124 12.73 3.84 4.41
N PRO A 125 13.00 4.47 5.59
CA PRO A 125 12.15 4.27 6.76
C PRO A 125 10.70 4.74 6.55
N LYS A 126 10.51 5.87 5.86
CA LYS A 126 9.17 6.38 5.52
C LYS A 126 8.46 5.47 4.52
N ALA A 127 9.17 5.00 3.51
CA ALA A 127 8.64 4.05 2.53
C ALA A 127 8.22 2.72 3.19
N ALA A 128 9.05 2.18 4.09
CA ALA A 128 8.75 0.96 4.84
C ALA A 128 7.49 1.15 5.71
N TYR A 129 7.41 2.25 6.46
CA TYR A 129 6.24 2.57 7.28
C TYR A 129 4.95 2.73 6.44
N CYS A 130 5.02 3.48 5.34
CA CYS A 130 3.87 3.64 4.44
C CYS A 130 3.41 2.30 3.85
N THR A 131 4.35 1.42 3.51
CA THR A 131 4.05 0.10 2.97
C THR A 131 3.41 -0.82 4.01
N GLU A 132 3.92 -0.81 5.24
CA GLU A 132 3.32 -1.53 6.36
C GLU A 132 1.88 -1.07 6.61
N LYS A 133 1.66 0.25 6.66
CA LYS A 133 0.31 0.83 6.83
C LYS A 133 -0.63 0.52 5.68
N TYR A 134 -0.14 0.53 4.45
CA TYR A 134 -0.93 0.09 3.30
C TYR A 134 -1.36 -1.38 3.47
N ASN A 135 -0.43 -2.28 3.78
CA ASN A 135 -0.72 -3.70 3.97
C ASN A 135 -1.72 -3.94 5.11
N GLU A 136 -1.57 -3.26 6.25
CA GLU A 136 -2.54 -3.30 7.36
C GLU A 136 -3.96 -2.92 6.89
N VAL A 137 -4.08 -1.87 6.06
CA VAL A 137 -5.37 -1.42 5.53
C VAL A 137 -5.97 -2.45 4.57
N ILE A 138 -5.16 -3.07 3.70
CA ILE A 138 -5.64 -4.12 2.79
C ILE A 138 -6.14 -5.35 3.57
N VAL A 139 -5.37 -5.82 4.56
CA VAL A 139 -5.77 -6.95 5.42
C VAL A 139 -7.04 -6.62 6.19
N SER A 140 -7.11 -5.46 6.86
CA SER A 140 -8.31 -5.05 7.59
C SER A 140 -9.52 -4.89 6.68
N SER A 141 -9.32 -4.46 5.43
CA SER A 141 -10.40 -4.32 4.45
C SER A 141 -10.91 -5.68 3.98
N ALA A 142 -10.01 -6.65 3.79
CA ALA A 142 -10.36 -8.03 3.46
C ALA A 142 -11.13 -8.71 4.61
N GLU A 143 -10.68 -8.54 5.85
CA GLU A 143 -11.33 -9.06 7.06
C GLU A 143 -12.74 -8.48 7.25
N LYS A 144 -12.94 -7.21 6.89
CA LYS A 144 -14.26 -6.54 6.92
C LYS A 144 -15.16 -6.92 5.74
N GLY A 145 -14.68 -7.70 4.79
CA GLY A 145 -15.45 -8.14 3.62
C GLY A 145 -15.57 -7.10 2.50
N TYR A 146 -14.72 -6.06 2.48
CA TYR A 146 -14.71 -5.11 1.35
C TYR A 146 -14.20 -5.79 0.08
N ARG A 147 -14.98 -5.78 -1.00
CA ARG A 147 -14.70 -6.47 -2.27
C ARG A 147 -13.47 -5.92 -2.98
N VAL A 148 -13.19 -4.63 -2.84
CA VAL A 148 -12.04 -3.94 -3.43
C VAL A 148 -10.72 -4.51 -2.93
N SER A 149 -10.69 -5.07 -1.71
CA SER A 149 -9.48 -5.72 -1.16
C SER A 149 -9.03 -6.90 -2.01
N ALA A 150 -9.95 -7.59 -2.70
CA ALA A 150 -9.62 -8.69 -3.62
C ALA A 150 -8.88 -8.24 -4.89
N TYR A 151 -8.90 -6.93 -5.19
CA TYR A 151 -8.22 -6.32 -6.34
C TYR A 151 -6.96 -5.56 -5.94
N LEU A 152 -6.77 -5.28 -4.64
CA LEU A 152 -5.62 -4.54 -4.12
C LEU A 152 -4.54 -5.51 -3.66
N PRO A 153 -3.35 -5.52 -4.28
CA PRO A 153 -2.29 -6.44 -3.92
C PRO A 153 -1.65 -6.05 -2.60
N LEU A 154 -1.24 -7.03 -1.79
CA LEU A 154 -0.32 -6.80 -0.68
C LEU A 154 1.09 -6.56 -1.24
N VAL A 155 1.82 -5.62 -0.63
CA VAL A 155 3.22 -5.39 -0.96
C VAL A 155 4.07 -6.42 -0.21
N PRO A 156 4.85 -7.28 -0.91
CA PRO A 156 5.58 -8.36 -0.28
C PRO A 156 6.89 -7.86 0.36
N THR A 157 6.78 -7.15 1.49
CA THR A 157 7.90 -6.49 2.17
C THR A 157 9.03 -7.44 2.55
N GLU A 158 8.72 -8.63 3.06
CA GLU A 158 9.73 -9.64 3.41
C GLU A 158 10.48 -10.16 2.19
N LYS A 159 9.77 -10.37 1.08
CA LYS A 159 10.39 -10.82 -0.18
C LYS A 159 11.32 -9.75 -0.72
N ILE A 160 10.85 -8.49 -0.73
CA ILE A 160 11.65 -7.33 -1.13
C ILE A 160 12.90 -7.23 -0.26
N ALA A 161 12.77 -7.29 1.08
CA ALA A 161 13.90 -7.24 1.99
C ALA A 161 14.93 -8.34 1.69
N LYS A 162 14.48 -9.59 1.48
CA LYS A 162 15.36 -10.71 1.09
C LYS A 162 16.10 -10.46 -0.22
N VAL A 163 15.40 -9.95 -1.24
CA VAL A 163 15.98 -9.63 -2.55
C VAL A 163 17.06 -8.54 -2.45
N PHE A 164 16.89 -7.57 -1.55
CA PHE A 164 17.83 -6.46 -1.38
C PHE A 164 18.96 -6.70 -0.38
N SER A 165 18.79 -7.58 0.61
CA SER A 165 19.82 -7.84 1.64
C SER A 165 21.09 -8.50 1.09
N GLY A 166 21.06 -9.06 -0.12
CA GLY A 166 22.10 -9.97 -0.56
C GLY A 166 22.04 -11.27 0.25
N ASN A 167 22.36 -12.39 -0.40
CA ASN A 167 22.39 -13.69 0.28
C ASN A 167 23.54 -13.75 1.29
#